data_AF-A0A8C1ETE8-F1
#
_entry.id   AF-A0A8C1ETE8-F1
#
_cell.length_a   1.000
_cell.length_b   1.000
_cell.length_c   1.000
_cell.angle_alpha   90.00
_cell.angle_beta   90.00
_cell.angle_gamma   90.00
#
_symmetry.space_group_name_H-M   'P 1'
#
loop_
_entity.id
_entity.type
_entity.pdbx_description
1 polymer ?
#
loop_
_entity_poly.entity_id
_entity_poly.type
_entity_poly.pdbx_seq_one_letter_code
_entity_poly.pdbx_strand_id
1 'polypeptide(L)' 'MKERRMHHAATVINNKLYVAGGRFLNAHDVIEDSDCFECYDPKTDVWTSKGSLPYKLFDHGSLSLIRVFNRPNPP' A
#
# COMPACT_ATOMS: atom_id res chain seq x y z
N MET A 1 -5.10 5.59 6.84
CA MET A 1 -4.81 4.25 7.33
C MET A 1 -5.69 4.16 8.54
N LYS A 2 -6.58 3.17 8.63
CA LYS A 2 -7.56 3.17 9.73
C LYS A 2 -6.92 2.84 11.08
N GLU A 3 -5.78 2.15 11.08
CA GLU A 3 -5.08 1.74 12.30
C GLU A 3 -3.58 2.03 12.23
N ARG A 4 -2.92 2.25 13.37
CA ARG A 4 -1.47 2.48 13.41
C ARG A 4 -0.75 1.18 13.04
N ARG A 5 0.06 1.20 11.98
CA ARG A 5 0.86 0.05 11.53
C ARG A 5 2.33 0.41 11.32
N MET A 6 3.20 -0.56 11.58
CA MET A 6 4.65 -0.49 11.33
C MET A 6 5.07 -1.56 10.31
N HIS A 7 6.27 -1.42 9.74
CA HIS A 7 6.89 -2.42 8.87
C HIS A 7 6.06 -2.79 7.62
N HIS A 8 5.20 -1.87 7.18
CA HIS A 8 4.39 -2.01 5.96
C HIS A 8 5.20 -1.56 4.74
N ALA A 9 4.78 -1.99 3.55
CA ALA A 9 5.30 -1.43 2.31
C ALA A 9 4.37 -0.32 1.81
N ALA A 10 4.95 0.71 1.18
CA ALA A 10 4.22 1.83 0.65
C ALA A 10 4.76 2.25 -0.72
N THR A 11 3.87 2.59 -1.66
CA THR A 11 4.25 3.10 -2.98
C THR A 11 3.21 4.05 -3.54
N VAL A 12 3.59 4.92 -4.47
CA VAL A 12 2.67 5.85 -5.15
C VAL A 12 2.36 5.38 -6.57
N ILE A 13 1.08 5.27 -6.91
CA ILE A 13 0.58 4.95 -8.26
C ILE A 13 -0.52 5.95 -8.61
N ASN A 14 -0.44 6.60 -9.78
CA ASN A 14 -1.45 7.54 -10.26
C ASN A 14 -1.86 8.61 -9.21
N ASN A 15 -0.87 9.22 -8.56
CA ASN A 15 -1.05 10.24 -7.51
C ASN A 15 -1.79 9.77 -6.26
N LYS A 16 -1.87 8.45 -6.03
CA LYS A 16 -2.45 7.86 -4.82
C LYS A 16 -1.41 7.03 -4.10
N LEU A 17 -1.46 7.06 -2.77
CA LEU A 17 -0.57 6.28 -1.91
C LEU A 17 -1.22 4.91 -1.67
N TYR A 18 -0.47 3.84 -1.90
CA TYR A 18 -0.88 2.48 -1.63
C TYR A 18 -0.04 1.92 -0.50
N VAL A 19 -0.70 1.28 0.47
CA VAL A 19 -0.06 0.66 1.63
C VAL A 19 -0.46 -0.81 1.69
N ALA A 20 0.53 -1.69 1.85
CA ALA A 20 0.34 -3.14 1.88
C ALA A 20 0.98 -3.75 3.13
N GLY A 21 0.21 -4.62 3.80
CA GLY A 21 0.64 -5.39 4.95
C GLY A 21 1.12 -4.54 6.14
N GLY A 22 2.18 -5.02 6.77
CA GLY A 22 2.77 -4.50 8.01
C GLY A 22 2.30 -5.28 9.24
N ARG A 23 2.60 -4.72 10.42
CA ARG A 23 2.15 -5.24 11.71
C ARG A 23 1.55 -4.13 12.55
N PHE A 24 0.70 -4.50 13.50
CA PHE A 24 0.10 -3.57 14.45
C PHE A 24 -0.01 -4.20 15.83
N LEU A 25 -0.16 -3.34 16.82
CA LEU A 25 -0.47 -3.75 18.19
C LEU A 25 -2.00 -3.79 18.32
N ASN A 26 -2.56 -4.95 18.62
CA ASN A 26 -4.00 -5.08 18.81
C ASN A 26 -4.44 -4.53 20.19
N ALA A 27 -5.73 -4.60 20.50
CA ALA A 27 -6.29 -4.12 21.76
C ALA A 27 -5.81 -4.88 23.02
N HIS A 28 -5.04 -5.96 22.84
CA HIS A 28 -4.50 -6.81 23.91
C HIS A 28 -2.98 -6.71 24.01
N ASP A 29 -2.38 -5.67 23.43
CA ASP A 29 -0.93 -5.46 23.40
C ASP A 29 -0.16 -6.61 22.74
N VAL A 30 -0.79 -7.32 21.80
CA VAL A 30 -0.16 -8.38 21.00
C VAL A 30 0.13 -7.87 19.59
N ILE A 31 1.32 -8.19 19.08
CA ILE A 31 1.72 -7.88 17.70
C ILE A 31 1.00 -8.84 16.75
N GLU A 32 0.23 -8.29 15.82
CA GLU A 32 -0.43 -9.02 14.74
C GLU A 32 0.03 -8.58 13.35
N ASP A 33 0.13 -9.54 12.44
CA ASP A 33 0.51 -9.28 11.06
C ASP A 33 -0.74 -8.94 10.24
N SER A 34 -0.58 -7.99 9.32
CA SER A 34 -1.64 -7.52 8.45
C SER A 34 -1.44 -8.03 7.03
N ASP A 35 -2.54 -8.41 6.39
CA ASP A 35 -2.66 -8.64 4.96
C ASP A 35 -3.38 -7.47 4.26
N CYS A 36 -3.72 -6.39 4.98
CA CYS A 36 -4.52 -5.32 4.44
C CYS A 36 -3.80 -4.61 3.28
N PHE A 37 -4.55 -4.35 2.21
CA PHE A 37 -4.13 -3.51 1.10
C PHE A 37 -5.06 -2.32 0.96
N GLU A 38 -4.54 -1.12 1.18
CA GLU A 38 -5.33 0.12 1.22
C GLU A 38 -4.74 1.18 0.30
N CYS A 39 -5.60 2.07 -0.19
CA CYS A 39 -5.24 3.20 -1.02
C CYS A 39 -5.73 4.49 -0.39
N TYR A 40 -4.87 5.50 -0.32
CA TYR A 40 -5.17 6.86 0.08
C TYR A 40 -5.25 7.77 -1.13
N ASP A 41 -6.36 8.49 -1.24
CA ASP A 41 -6.54 9.58 -2.20
C ASP A 41 -6.38 10.94 -1.49
N PRO A 42 -5.27 11.68 -1.72
CA PRO A 42 -5.04 12.96 -1.07
C PRO A 42 -6.01 14.06 -1.54
N LYS A 43 -6.74 13.89 -2.66
CA LYS A 43 -7.71 14.88 -3.13
C LYS A 43 -9.00 14.86 -2.33
N THR A 44 -9.39 13.69 -1.86
CA THR A 44 -10.62 13.49 -1.08
C THR A 44 -10.35 13.25 0.40
N ASP A 45 -9.08 13.08 0.77
CA ASP A 45 -8.62 12.68 2.10
C ASP A 45 -9.27 11.37 2.58
N VAL A 46 -9.42 10.41 1.66
CA VAL A 46 -10.09 9.13 1.95
C VAL A 46 -9.14 7.96 1.78
N TRP A 47 -9.22 7.03 2.74
CA TRP A 47 -8.65 5.70 2.64
C TRP A 47 -9.70 4.68 2.19
N THR A 48 -9.36 3.90 1.18
CA THR A 48 -10.21 2.87 0.58
C THR A 48 -9.52 1.52 0.61
N SER A 49 -10.20 0.48 1.09
CA SER A 49 -9.70 -0.89 1.00
C SER A 49 -9.62 -1.33 -0.47
N LYS A 50 -8.49 -1.93 -0.84
CA LYS A 50 -8.21 -2.50 -2.15
C LYS A 50 -8.20 -4.03 -2.15
N GLY A 51 -8.43 -4.65 -0.98
CA GLY A 51 -8.45 -6.09 -0.78
C GLY A 51 -7.43 -6.53 0.28
N SER A 52 -7.06 -7.81 0.21
CA SER A 52 -6.03 -8.43 1.05
C SER A 52 -4.93 -9.03 0.20
N LEU A 53 -3.71 -9.05 0.74
CA LEU A 53 -2.59 -9.82 0.23
C LEU A 53 -2.87 -11.32 0.41
N PRO A 54 -2.31 -12.21 -0.43
CA PRO A 54 -2.46 -13.66 -0.26
C PRO A 54 -1.89 -14.19 1.06
N TYR A 55 -0.91 -13.48 1.64
CA TYR A 55 -0.28 -13.77 2.92
C TYR A 55 -0.10 -12.47 3.70
N LYS A 56 -0.14 -12.57 5.02
CA LYS A 56 0.26 -11.46 5.91
C LYS A 56 1.76 -11.23 5.73
N LEU A 57 2.17 -9.99 5.42
CA LEU A 57 3.56 -9.63 5.11
C LEU A 57 4.00 -8.42 5.92
N PHE A 58 5.23 -8.43 6.42
CA PHE A 58 5.87 -7.30 7.11
C PHE A 58 7.38 -7.26 6.75
N ASP A 59 8.04 -6.13 6.98
CA ASP A 59 9.45 -5.88 6.62
C ASP A 59 9.77 -6.13 5.14
N HIS A 60 8.76 -6.02 4.29
CA HIS A 60 8.89 -6.18 2.84
C HIS A 60 9.00 -4.82 2.13
N GLY A 61 9.64 -4.83 0.97
CA GLY A 61 9.71 -3.66 0.08
C GLY A 61 8.59 -3.67 -0.96
N SER A 62 8.31 -2.50 -1.53
CA SER A 62 7.49 -2.36 -2.73
C SER A 62 8.10 -1.34 -3.69
N LEU A 63 7.81 -1.49 -4.97
CA LEU A 63 8.20 -0.58 -6.03
C LEU A 63 7.04 -0.48 -7.02
N SER A 64 6.77 0.74 -7.52
CA SER A 64 5.84 0.92 -8.63
C SER A 64 6.54 0.76 -9.97
N LEU A 65 5.96 -0.06 -10.84
CA LEU A 65 6.35 -0.12 -12.24
C LEU A 65 5.40 0.76 -13.06
N ILE A 66 5.95 1.82 -13.65
CA ILE A 66 5.20 2.73 -14.53
C ILE A 66 5.63 2.46 -15.97
N ARG A 67 4.69 2.05 -16.82
CA ARG A 67 4.93 1.92 -18.25
C ARG A 67 4.75 3.27 -18.91
N VAL A 68 5.84 3.86 -19.40
CA VAL A 68 5.81 5.11 -20.18
C VAL A 68 5.73 4.75 -21.67
N PHE A 69 4.65 5.12 -22.35
CA PHE A 69 4.53 4.99 -23.79
C PHE A 69 5.14 6.21 -24.50
N ASN A 70 6.47 6.35 -24.46
CA ASN A 70 7.17 7.25 -25.37
C ASN A 70 7.74 6.41 -26.53
N ARG A 71 6.90 6.07 -27.50
CA ARG A 71 7.41 5.76 -28.84
C ARG A 71 7.31 7.05 -29.65
N PRO A 72 8.42 7.69 -30.04
CA PRO A 72 8.35 8.68 -31.09
C PRO A 72 7.79 7.97 -32.35
N ASN A 73 6.88 8.64 -33.07
CA ASN A 73 6.45 8.15 -34.37
C ASN A 73 7.72 7.99 -35.25
N PRO A 74 7.94 6.82 -35.88
CA PRO A 74 8.99 6.72 -36.89
C PRO A 74 8.67 7.69 -38.05
N PRO A 75 9.71 8.23 -38.71
CA PRO A 75 9.56 9.14 -39.85
C PRO A 75 8.83 8.49 -41.03
#